data_AF-A0A7C2TF41-F1
#
_entry.id   AF-A0A7C2TF41-F1
#
_cell.length_a   1.000
_cell.length_b   1.000
_cell.length_c   1.000
_cell.angle_alpha   90.00
_cell.angle_beta   90.00
_cell.angle_gamma   90.00
#
_symmetry.space_group_name_H-M   'P 1'
#
loop_
_entity.id
_entity.type
_entity.pdbx_description
1 polymer ?
#
loop_
_entity_poly.entity_id
_entity_poly.type
_entity_poly.pdbx_seq_one_letter_code
_entity_poly.pdbx_strand_id
1 'polypeptide(L)'
;MQDLGSGRIDAFIGAQIQMAFRIAENNEPIRIVGGLLNESFKGAAFRKEDTQLLEEFNKAFAEMIKDGSYKQLSEKWFGIYIGPE
;
A
#
# COMPACT_ATOMS: atom_id res chain seq x y z
N MET A 1 -9.63 11.49 11.66
CA MET A 1 -8.73 12.57 11.16
C MET A 1 -9.09 13.91 11.75
N GLN A 2 -10.34 14.38 11.64
CA GLN A 2 -10.77 15.60 12.33
C GLN A 2 -10.48 15.57 13.84
N ASP A 3 -10.81 14.47 14.54
CA ASP A 3 -10.52 14.33 15.97
C ASP A 3 -9.02 14.31 16.30
N LEU A 4 -8.19 13.78 15.39
CA LEU A 4 -6.73 13.77 15.55
C LEU A 4 -6.17 15.18 15.34
N GLY A 5 -6.60 15.87 14.27
CA GLY A 5 -6.22 17.25 13.99
C GLY A 5 -6.71 18.26 15.03
N SER A 6 -7.83 17.97 15.70
CA SER A 6 -8.35 18.78 16.81
C SER A 6 -7.74 18.43 18.17
N GLY A 7 -6.88 17.41 18.25
CA GLY A 7 -6.27 16.96 19.51
C GLY A 7 -7.23 16.25 20.48
N ARG A 8 -8.37 15.73 19.99
CA ARG A 8 -9.28 14.91 20.82
C ARG A 8 -8.76 13.50 21.05
N ILE A 9 -7.86 13.03 20.19
CA ILE A 9 -7.14 11.77 20.27
C ILE A 9 -5.68 12.00 19.87
N ASP A 10 -4.76 11.22 20.45
CA ASP A 10 -3.33 11.31 20.13
C ASP A 10 -2.91 10.37 18.98
N ALA A 11 -3.65 9.28 18.79
CA ALA A 11 -3.38 8.27 17.76
C ALA A 11 -4.63 7.43 17.44
N PHE A 12 -4.60 6.75 16.30
CA PHE A 12 -5.55 5.69 15.97
C PHE A 12 -4.87 4.60 15.13
N ILE A 13 -5.50 3.42 15.08
CA ILE A 13 -5.04 2.30 14.26
C ILE A 13 -5.80 2.32 12.94
N GLY A 14 -5.08 2.34 11.82
CA GLY A 14 -5.63 2.35 10.48
C GLY A 14 -4.79 1.53 9.50
N ALA A 15 -5.38 1.21 8.34
CA ALA A 15 -4.66 0.50 7.29
C ALA A 15 -3.55 1.38 6.70
N GLN A 16 -2.31 0.89 6.72
CA GLN A 16 -1.12 1.65 6.29
C GLN A 16 -1.27 2.25 4.89
N ILE A 17 -1.77 1.48 3.93
CA ILE A 17 -1.94 1.96 2.54
C ILE A 17 -2.92 3.12 2.43
N GLN A 18 -4.03 3.08 3.17
CA GLN A 18 -5.02 4.16 3.17
C GLN A 18 -4.46 5.41 3.84
N MET A 19 -3.67 5.22 4.91
CA MET A 19 -3.03 6.32 5.62
C MET A 19 -1.92 6.96 4.79
N ALA A 20 -1.07 6.17 4.16
CA ALA A 20 0.00 6.64 3.30
C ALA A 20 -0.55 7.43 2.11
N PHE A 21 -1.56 6.88 1.43
CA PHE A 21 -2.26 7.58 0.35
C PHE A 21 -2.80 8.94 0.80
N ARG A 22 -3.54 8.96 1.92
CA ARG A 22 -4.17 10.18 2.42
C ARG A 22 -3.16 11.23 2.88
N ILE A 23 -2.05 10.81 3.50
CA ILE A 23 -0.96 11.71 3.88
C ILE A 23 -0.31 12.31 2.63
N ALA A 24 -0.05 11.49 1.60
CA ALA A 24 0.55 11.92 0.34
C ALA A 24 -0.38 12.87 -0.45
N GLU A 25 -1.68 12.56 -0.54
CA GLU A 25 -2.66 13.33 -1.32
C GLU A 25 -3.02 14.67 -0.67
N ASN A 26 -3.25 14.67 0.64
CA ASN A 26 -3.80 15.84 1.35
C ASN A 26 -2.75 16.65 2.13
N ASN A 27 -1.47 16.25 2.08
CA ASN A 27 -0.39 16.85 2.86
C ASN A 27 -0.76 16.99 4.35
N GLU A 28 -1.40 15.95 4.91
CA GLU A 28 -1.92 15.98 6.26
C GLU A 28 -0.77 16.09 7.28
N PRO A 29 -0.88 16.94 8.33
CA PRO A 29 0.19 17.17 9.31
C PRO A 29 0.30 16.03 10.34
N ILE A 30 0.22 14.79 9.87
CA ILE A 30 0.31 13.57 10.66
C ILE A 30 1.34 12.63 10.03
N ARG A 31 1.82 11.67 10.81
CA ARG A 31 2.78 10.67 10.34
C ARG A 31 2.39 9.29 10.82
N ILE A 32 2.74 8.28 10.03
CA ILE A 32 2.66 6.88 10.46
C ILE A 32 3.78 6.63 11.47
N VAL A 33 3.45 5.94 12.56
CA VAL A 33 4.39 5.58 13.64
C VAL A 33 4.24 4.11 14.01
N GLY A 34 5.33 3.51 14.50
CA GLY A 34 5.35 2.09 14.86
C GLY A 34 5.45 1.15 13.65
N GLY A 35 5.49 -0.15 13.94
CA GLY A 35 5.47 -1.20 12.93
C GLY A 35 4.05 -1.70 12.63
N LEU A 36 3.96 -2.64 11.68
CA LEU A 36 2.71 -3.34 11.39
C LEU A 36 2.26 -4.15 12.62
N LEU A 37 1.00 -3.97 13.02
CA LEU A 37 0.38 -4.81 14.05
C LEU A 37 -0.09 -6.16 13.48
N ASN A 38 -0.35 -6.19 12.18
CA ASN A 38 -0.73 -7.37 11.43
C ASN A 38 -0.22 -7.27 10.00
N GLU A 39 0.21 -8.41 9.46
CA GLU A 39 0.54 -8.53 8.05
C GLU A 39 -0.67 -9.10 7.30
N SER A 40 -1.00 -8.47 6.17
CA SER A 40 -2.04 -8.98 5.28
C SER A 40 -1.58 -8.84 3.84
N PHE A 41 -1.49 -9.96 3.15
CA PHE A 41 -1.13 -9.97 1.75
C PHE A 41 -2.28 -9.44 0.89
N LYS A 42 -1.92 -8.68 -0.14
CA LYS A 42 -2.86 -8.20 -1.17
C LYS A 42 -2.51 -8.92 -2.47
N GLY A 43 -3.53 -9.31 -3.21
CA GLY A 43 -3.36 -10.02 -4.47
C GLY A 43 -4.52 -9.73 -5.43
N ALA A 44 -4.26 -9.92 -6.72
CA ALA A 44 -5.30 -9.92 -7.74
C ALA A 44 -6.01 -11.28 -7.74
N ALA A 45 -7.34 -11.27 -7.83
CA ALA A 45 -8.15 -12.49 -7.85
C ALA A 45 -8.49 -12.87 -9.30
N PHE A 46 -8.33 -14.16 -9.62
CA PHE A 46 -8.64 -14.76 -10.93
C PHE A 46 -9.61 -15.93 -10.74
N ARG A 47 -10.34 -16.30 -11.80
CA ARG A 47 -11.13 -17.55 -11.75
C ARG A 47 -10.19 -18.75 -11.70
N LYS A 48 -10.66 -19.87 -11.15
CA LYS A 48 -9.79 -21.04 -10.93
C LYS A 48 -9.32 -21.67 -12.24
N GLU A 49 -10.12 -21.55 -13.28
CA GLU A 49 -9.86 -22.05 -14.63
C GLU A 49 -8.94 -21.14 -15.46
N ASP A 50 -8.76 -19.87 -15.07
CA ASP A 50 -7.97 -18.88 -15.82
C ASP A 50 -6.46 -19.02 -15.53
N THR A 51 -5.91 -20.23 -15.66
CA THR A 51 -4.52 -20.54 -15.28
C THR A 51 -3.49 -19.82 -16.14
N GLN A 52 -3.73 -19.69 -17.46
CA GLN A 52 -2.82 -18.98 -18.35
C GLN A 52 -2.72 -17.49 -17.99
N LEU A 53 -3.86 -16.84 -17.72
CA LEU A 53 -3.88 -15.43 -17.33
C LEU A 53 -3.16 -15.22 -15.99
N LEU A 54 -3.36 -16.13 -15.03
CA LEU A 54 -2.66 -16.10 -13.75
C LEU A 54 -1.14 -16.19 -13.93
N GLU A 55 -0.65 -17.09 -14.78
CA GLU A 55 0.78 -17.24 -15.07
C GLU A 55 1.37 -15.99 -15.72
N GLU A 56 0.72 -15.47 -16.76
CA GLU A 56 1.14 -14.26 -17.47
C GLU A 56 1.14 -13.03 -16.54
N PHE A 57 0.10 -12.88 -15.72
CA PHE A 57 0.01 -11.79 -14.74
C PHE A 57 1.13 -11.87 -13.70
N ASN A 58 1.35 -13.05 -13.10
CA ASN A 58 2.40 -13.23 -12.09
C ASN A 58 3.79 -12.97 -12.68
N LYS A 59 4.04 -13.38 -13.93
CA LYS A 59 5.30 -13.11 -14.62
C LYS A 59 5.51 -11.60 -14.80
N ALA A 60 4.54 -10.90 -15.37
CA ALA A 60 4.63 -9.46 -15.58
C ALA A 60 4.80 -8.70 -14.25
N PHE A 61 4.07 -9.11 -13.21
CA PHE A 61 4.18 -8.50 -11.89
C PHE A 61 5.56 -8.70 -11.26
N ALA A 62 6.14 -9.90 -11.38
CA ALA A 62 7.50 -10.17 -10.91
C ALA A 62 8.56 -9.37 -11.70
N GLU A 63 8.37 -9.19 -13.01
CA GLU A 63 9.24 -8.34 -13.84
C GLU A 63 9.19 -6.87 -13.37
N MET A 64 8.00 -6.35 -13.07
CA MET A 64 7.83 -4.98 -12.54
C MET A 64 8.48 -4.75 -11.16
N ILE A 65 8.50 -5.79 -10.31
CA ILE A 65 9.21 -5.72 -9.03
C ILE A 65 10.71 -5.69 -9.29
N LYS A 66 11.20 -6.60 -10.14
CA LYS A 66 12.62 -6.75 -10.45
C LYS A 66 13.22 -5.50 -11.12
N ASP A 67 12.49 -4.88 -12.04
CA ASP A 67 12.95 -3.68 -12.76
C ASP A 67 12.75 -2.38 -11.98
N GLY A 68 12.08 -2.44 -10.82
CA GLY A 68 11.83 -1.31 -9.93
C GLY A 68 10.68 -0.39 -10.38
N SER A 69 10.00 -0.68 -11.48
CA SER A 69 8.84 0.09 -11.94
C SER A 69 7.69 0.03 -10.93
N TYR A 70 7.52 -1.11 -10.24
CA TYR A 70 6.54 -1.22 -9.15
C TYR A 70 6.88 -0.29 -7.98
N LYS A 71 8.16 -0.22 -7.59
CA LYS A 71 8.62 0.70 -6.53
C LYS A 71 8.34 2.15 -6.89
N GLN A 72 8.63 2.55 -8.14
CA GLN A 72 8.34 3.90 -8.62
C GLN A 72 6.84 4.23 -8.57
N LEU A 73 5.98 3.27 -8.94
CA LEU A 73 4.53 3.42 -8.83
C LEU A 73 4.09 3.57 -7.37
N SER A 74 4.62 2.73 -6.48
CA SER A 74 4.29 2.75 -5.06
C SER A 74 4.66 4.10 -4.42
N GLU A 75 5.88 4.58 -4.66
CA GLU A 75 6.36 5.87 -4.17
C GLU A 75 5.57 7.04 -4.76
N LYS A 76 5.20 6.97 -6.05
CA LYS A 76 4.37 8.01 -6.70
C LYS A 76 3.01 8.18 -6.01
N TRP A 77 2.36 7.09 -5.62
CA TRP A 77 0.99 7.12 -5.09
C TRP A 77 0.92 7.20 -3.56
N PHE A 78 1.93 6.68 -2.86
CA PHE A 78 1.90 6.55 -1.40
C PHE A 78 3.05 7.26 -0.69
N GLY A 79 4.04 7.80 -1.42
CA GLY A 79 5.23 8.43 -0.86
C GLY A 79 6.20 7.47 -0.17
N ILE A 80 5.86 6.18 -0.11
CA ILE A 80 6.64 5.10 0.50
C ILE A 80 6.50 3.83 -0.34
N TYR A 81 7.45 2.91 -0.18
CA TYR A 81 7.31 1.58 -0.75
C TYR A 81 6.31 0.75 0.05
N ILE A 82 5.22 0.37 -0.61
CA ILE A 82 4.23 -0.61 -0.17
C ILE A 82 4.17 -1.66 -1.25
N GLY A 83 4.75 -2.84 -0.98
CA GLY A 83 4.88 -3.92 -1.95
C GLY A 83 5.32 -5.22 -1.30
N PRO A 84 5.39 -6.32 -2.08
CA PRO A 84 6.08 -7.54 -1.65
C PRO A 84 7.54 -7.23 -1.30
N GLU A 85 8.15 -8.04 -0.43
CA GLU A 85 9.61 -8.00 -0.23
C GLU A 85 10.37 -8.34 -1.52
#